data_AF-A0A929K6I0-F1
#
_entry.id   AF-A0A929K6I0-F1
#
_cell.length_a   1.000
_cell.length_b   1.000
_cell.length_c   1.000
_cell.angle_alpha   90.00
_cell.angle_beta   90.00
_cell.angle_gamma   90.00
#
_symmetry.space_group_name_H-M   'P 1'
#
loop_
_entity.id
_entity.type
_entity.pdbx_description
1 polymer ?
#
loop_
_entity_poly.entity_id
_entity_poly.type
_entity_poly.pdbx_seq_one_letter_code
_entity_poly.pdbx_strand_id
1 'polypeptide(L)'
;LARQLDAKFLLWGVKQPTKIAAAWLRKSDSTLVYLSHPISRPRQQKIEGGSWPPIVPQFNELQDRLFKHNLVCVMPTAIDEYRIAQKSEEGTVLKRRLPVLEERWPSPAENKDFLLYIVPKNSTDMDHQEVFTNKDPYSKSELADREVVSTQLRSLESQIMFQIASRDHFLVSSTNGLLVFRPFYLKNEFSHGVKAEIDHWNILTCRYSKDPNTRAEKREKEEDIDSNRRAAFIHFDDDISSFLQFAKSDEARKRGLDLDRLIDDNIVQRIGAEFSFADDIARDAYQTRKYGKSTSGLDSGRVPNATKIERALPEIKKKARITTLRVQLTGTPASSSKVGIWIVKDEKELERYYEEIANFLKTKTSAPSKWKERAIDLWNKVEDNQS
;
A
#
# COMPACT_ATOMS: atom_id res chain seq x y z
N LEU A 1 -22.88 2.95 -19.34
CA LEU A 1 -21.68 3.47 -18.66
C LEU A 1 -20.75 4.20 -19.61
N ALA A 2 -19.92 3.53 -20.44
CA ALA A 2 -18.94 4.20 -21.31
C ALA A 2 -19.53 5.36 -22.16
N ARG A 3 -20.65 5.12 -22.85
CA ARG A 3 -21.38 6.17 -23.62
C ARG A 3 -21.89 7.32 -22.75
N GLN A 4 -22.28 7.06 -21.50
CA GLN A 4 -22.76 8.10 -20.58
C GLN A 4 -21.62 8.96 -20.02
N LEU A 5 -20.39 8.43 -20.03
CA LEU A 5 -19.17 9.12 -19.61
C LEU A 5 -18.42 9.78 -20.77
N ASP A 6 -18.95 9.69 -22.00
CA ASP A 6 -18.23 10.06 -23.23
C ASP A 6 -16.83 9.42 -23.31
N ALA A 7 -16.69 8.20 -22.77
CA ALA A 7 -15.42 7.50 -22.71
C ALA A 7 -15.30 6.54 -23.90
N LYS A 8 -14.18 6.63 -24.64
CA LYS A 8 -13.85 5.66 -25.71
C LYS A 8 -13.73 4.24 -25.18
N PHE A 9 -13.14 4.10 -23.99
CA PHE A 9 -12.98 2.84 -23.29
C PHE A 9 -13.27 3.05 -21.81
N LEU A 10 -13.99 2.10 -21.21
CA LEU A 10 -14.23 2.05 -19.77
C LEU A 10 -13.78 0.70 -19.24
N LEU A 11 -12.89 0.73 -18.27
CA LEU A 11 -12.54 -0.41 -17.46
C LEU A 11 -13.16 -0.23 -16.09
N TRP A 12 -13.97 -1.21 -15.66
CA TRP A 12 -14.61 -1.16 -14.35
C TRP A 12 -14.82 -2.57 -13.78
N GLY A 13 -14.66 -2.70 -12.46
CA GLY A 13 -14.84 -3.98 -11.78
C GLY A 13 -16.31 -4.43 -11.76
N VAL A 14 -16.58 -5.67 -12.17
CA VAL A 14 -17.96 -6.17 -12.31
C VAL A 14 -18.62 -6.48 -10.96
N LYS A 15 -17.84 -6.74 -9.91
CA LYS A 15 -18.32 -6.88 -8.52
C LYS A 15 -18.52 -5.55 -7.80
N GLN A 16 -18.39 -4.42 -8.49
CA GLN A 16 -18.63 -3.12 -7.89
C GLN A 16 -20.13 -2.92 -7.64
N PRO A 17 -20.54 -2.40 -6.47
CA PRO A 17 -21.93 -2.04 -6.22
C PRO A 17 -22.46 -1.04 -7.25
N THR A 18 -23.63 -1.31 -7.83
CA THR A 18 -24.30 -0.45 -8.83
C THR A 18 -24.53 0.96 -8.30
N LYS A 19 -24.77 1.12 -6.99
CA LYS A 19 -24.89 2.45 -6.34
C LYS A 19 -23.63 3.30 -6.50
N ILE A 20 -22.45 2.67 -6.49
CA ILE A 20 -21.15 3.33 -6.60
C ILE A 20 -20.89 3.75 -8.04
N ALA A 21 -21.15 2.87 -8.99
CA ALA A 21 -21.11 3.23 -10.41
C ALA A 21 -22.11 4.33 -10.77
N ALA A 22 -23.35 4.25 -10.25
CA ALA A 22 -24.37 5.26 -10.47
C ALA A 22 -23.99 6.62 -9.86
N ALA A 23 -23.39 6.64 -8.67
CA ALA A 23 -22.88 7.87 -8.07
C ALA A 23 -21.74 8.46 -8.90
N TRP A 24 -20.79 7.65 -9.33
CA TRP A 24 -19.71 8.12 -10.19
C TRP A 24 -20.22 8.78 -11.49
N LEU A 25 -21.28 8.23 -12.08
CA LEU A 25 -21.92 8.83 -13.27
C LEU A 25 -22.69 10.12 -13.00
N ARG A 26 -23.34 10.22 -11.83
CA ARG A 26 -24.38 11.24 -11.57
C ARG A 26 -23.90 12.40 -10.70
N LYS A 27 -22.89 12.17 -9.87
CA LYS A 27 -22.42 13.13 -8.87
C LYS A 27 -21.11 13.75 -9.31
N SER A 28 -21.15 15.02 -9.71
CA SER A 28 -19.96 15.78 -10.10
C SER A 28 -18.98 16.05 -8.94
N ASP A 29 -19.41 15.86 -7.69
CA ASP A 29 -18.62 16.10 -6.47
C ASP A 29 -17.94 14.84 -5.92
N SER A 30 -18.16 13.67 -6.54
CA SER A 30 -17.56 12.42 -6.07
C SER A 30 -16.07 12.34 -6.39
N THR A 31 -15.25 12.00 -5.40
CA THR A 31 -13.81 11.78 -5.61
C THR A 31 -13.52 10.30 -5.80
N LEU A 32 -12.87 9.97 -6.92
CA LEU A 32 -12.49 8.61 -7.27
C LEU A 32 -11.16 8.24 -6.60
N VAL A 33 -11.13 7.13 -5.86
CA VAL A 33 -9.97 6.69 -5.08
C VAL A 33 -9.67 5.23 -5.41
N TYR A 34 -8.42 4.92 -5.73
CA TYR A 34 -7.98 3.54 -5.84
C TYR A 34 -7.73 2.93 -4.46
N LEU A 35 -8.31 1.76 -4.19
CA LEU A 35 -8.18 1.07 -2.91
C LEU A 35 -7.16 -0.06 -3.01
N SER A 36 -5.98 0.16 -2.43
CA SER A 36 -4.83 -0.74 -2.41
C SER A 36 -4.79 -1.55 -1.11
N HIS A 37 -4.59 -2.87 -1.20
CA HIS A 37 -4.36 -3.74 -0.04
C HIS A 37 -3.65 -5.05 -0.43
N PRO A 38 -3.05 -5.78 0.53
CA PRO A 38 -2.52 -7.12 0.27
C PRO A 38 -3.65 -8.13 -0.04
N ILE A 39 -3.63 -8.75 -1.23
CA ILE A 39 -4.61 -9.77 -1.65
C ILE A 39 -4.10 -11.19 -1.44
N SER A 40 -2.85 -11.47 -1.81
CA SER A 40 -2.30 -12.84 -1.77
C SER A 40 -2.21 -13.40 -0.35
N ARG A 41 -2.03 -12.55 0.67
CA ARG A 41 -1.84 -12.99 2.07
C ARG A 41 -3.17 -13.45 2.71
N PRO A 42 -4.28 -12.69 2.65
CA PRO A 42 -5.58 -13.20 3.08
C PRO A 42 -6.02 -14.46 2.33
N ARG A 43 -5.71 -14.55 1.02
CA ARG A 43 -6.00 -15.73 0.21
C ARG A 43 -5.23 -16.96 0.68
N GLN A 44 -3.94 -16.82 0.98
CA GLN A 44 -3.15 -17.90 1.56
C GLN A 44 -3.75 -18.39 2.88
N GLN A 45 -4.17 -17.48 3.77
CA GLN A 45 -4.86 -17.87 5.00
C GLN A 45 -6.20 -18.59 4.75
N LYS A 46 -6.96 -18.17 3.73
CA LYS A 46 -8.19 -18.87 3.33
C LYS A 46 -7.91 -20.30 2.89
N ILE A 47 -6.83 -20.51 2.13
CA ILE A 47 -6.42 -21.84 1.65
C ILE A 47 -5.96 -22.70 2.83
N GLU A 48 -5.19 -22.14 3.76
CA GLU A 48 -4.63 -22.88 4.91
C GLU A 48 -5.66 -23.15 6.02
N GLY A 49 -6.52 -22.17 6.32
CA GLY A 49 -7.46 -22.20 7.45
C GLY A 49 -8.93 -22.39 7.06
N GLY A 50 -9.24 -22.51 5.77
CA GLY A 50 -10.60 -22.78 5.26
C GLY A 50 -11.59 -21.60 5.33
N SER A 51 -11.28 -20.52 6.03
CA SER A 51 -12.14 -19.34 6.21
C SER A 51 -11.43 -18.02 5.85
N TRP A 52 -12.20 -17.03 5.41
CA TRP A 52 -11.63 -15.72 5.06
C TRP A 52 -11.28 -14.96 6.35
N PRO A 53 -10.08 -14.37 6.46
CA PRO A 53 -9.71 -13.64 7.66
C PRO A 53 -10.45 -12.30 7.80
N PRO A 54 -10.50 -11.70 9.00
CA PRO A 54 -11.28 -10.47 9.26
C PRO A 54 -10.95 -9.28 8.37
N ILE A 55 -9.74 -9.17 7.82
CA ILE A 55 -9.38 -8.10 6.88
C ILE A 55 -10.27 -8.09 5.62
N VAL A 56 -10.79 -9.25 5.20
CA VAL A 56 -11.62 -9.38 4.00
C VAL A 56 -12.99 -8.69 4.14
N PRO A 57 -13.82 -9.03 5.15
CA PRO A 57 -15.06 -8.29 5.39
C PRO A 57 -14.79 -6.81 5.71
N GLN A 58 -13.76 -6.48 6.50
CA GLN A 58 -13.38 -5.10 6.77
C GLN A 58 -13.10 -4.30 5.50
N PHE A 59 -12.36 -4.89 4.56
CA PHE A 59 -12.04 -4.27 3.28
C PHE A 59 -13.29 -4.06 2.42
N ASN A 60 -14.19 -5.04 2.41
CA ASN A 60 -15.45 -4.96 1.67
C ASN A 60 -16.38 -3.88 2.25
N GLU A 61 -16.47 -3.77 3.57
CA GLU A 61 -17.28 -2.75 4.26
C GLU A 61 -16.71 -1.34 4.08
N LEU A 62 -15.38 -1.21 4.05
CA LEU A 62 -14.68 0.07 3.94
C LEU A 62 -15.19 0.91 2.75
N GLN A 63 -15.44 0.26 1.62
CA GLN A 63 -15.99 0.91 0.44
C GLN A 63 -17.34 1.58 0.72
N ASP A 64 -18.25 0.84 1.35
CA ASP A 64 -19.60 1.32 1.66
C ASP A 64 -19.59 2.42 2.72
N ARG A 65 -18.66 2.35 3.67
CA ARG A 65 -18.46 3.39 4.68
C ARG A 65 -17.96 4.69 4.07
N LEU A 66 -16.92 4.63 3.24
CA LEU A 66 -16.35 5.81 2.57
C LEU A 66 -17.30 6.40 1.52
N PHE A 67 -18.13 5.57 0.90
CA PHE A 67 -19.17 6.01 -0.03
C PHE A 67 -20.16 6.99 0.59
N LYS A 68 -20.50 6.82 1.88
CA LYS A 68 -21.35 7.77 2.64
C LYS A 68 -20.76 9.17 2.72
N HIS A 69 -19.45 9.30 2.48
CA HIS A 69 -18.71 10.56 2.48
C HIS A 69 -18.31 11.01 1.06
N ASN A 70 -19.02 10.56 0.02
CA ASN A 70 -18.78 10.89 -1.40
C ASN A 70 -17.39 10.48 -1.92
N LEU A 71 -16.81 9.42 -1.36
CA LEU A 71 -15.67 8.73 -1.97
C LEU A 71 -16.13 7.51 -2.75
N VAL A 72 -15.76 7.45 -4.02
CA VAL A 72 -16.01 6.31 -4.90
C VAL A 72 -14.71 5.50 -4.95
N CYS A 73 -14.67 4.40 -4.19
CA CYS A 73 -13.50 3.52 -4.18
C CYS A 73 -13.54 2.52 -5.33
N VAL A 74 -12.44 2.41 -6.08
CA VAL A 74 -12.21 1.36 -7.06
C VAL A 74 -11.38 0.26 -6.40
N MET A 75 -11.91 -0.95 -6.38
CA MET A 75 -11.25 -2.11 -5.76
C MET A 75 -10.66 -3.03 -6.83
N PRO A 76 -9.37 -3.41 -6.75
CA PRO A 76 -8.76 -4.38 -7.68
C PRO A 76 -9.38 -5.77 -7.57
N THR A 77 -9.81 -6.17 -6.37
CA THR A 77 -10.50 -7.45 -6.09
C THR A 77 -11.89 -7.56 -6.72
N ALA A 78 -12.41 -6.47 -7.29
CA ALA A 78 -13.66 -6.51 -8.05
C ALA A 78 -13.53 -7.25 -9.39
N ILE A 79 -12.30 -7.52 -9.85
CA ILE A 79 -11.99 -8.25 -11.09
C ILE A 79 -11.41 -9.64 -10.77
N ASP A 80 -10.49 -9.74 -9.81
CA ASP A 80 -10.02 -10.99 -9.16
C ASP A 80 -9.80 -12.19 -10.10
N GLU A 81 -8.76 -12.11 -10.93
CA GLU A 81 -8.43 -13.09 -11.99
C GLU A 81 -7.30 -14.06 -11.62
N TYR A 82 -6.42 -13.66 -10.68
CA TYR A 82 -5.27 -14.49 -10.28
C TYR A 82 -5.70 -15.60 -9.31
N ARG A 83 -6.32 -16.64 -9.88
CA ARG A 83 -7.00 -17.72 -9.13
C ARG A 83 -6.60 -19.13 -9.56
N ILE A 84 -5.57 -19.30 -10.38
CA ILE A 84 -5.17 -20.66 -10.80
C ILE A 84 -4.64 -21.42 -9.58
N ALA A 85 -5.28 -22.53 -9.23
CA ALA A 85 -4.93 -23.31 -8.06
C ALA A 85 -3.53 -23.93 -8.19
N GLN A 86 -2.78 -23.95 -7.09
CA GLN A 86 -1.42 -24.46 -7.05
C GLN A 86 -1.30 -25.61 -6.05
N LYS A 87 -0.55 -26.66 -6.41
CA LYS A 87 -0.23 -27.79 -5.52
C LYS A 87 1.28 -27.94 -5.40
N SER A 88 1.78 -27.98 -4.17
CA SER A 88 3.18 -28.35 -3.91
C SER A 88 3.37 -29.84 -4.19
N GLU A 89 4.46 -30.19 -4.88
CA GLU A 89 4.86 -31.58 -5.12
C GLU A 89 6.20 -31.84 -4.44
N GLU A 90 6.28 -32.97 -3.74
CA GLU A 90 7.47 -33.37 -2.99
C GLU A 90 8.68 -33.52 -3.94
N GLY A 91 9.84 -33.02 -3.52
CA GLY A 91 11.05 -33.02 -4.34
C GLY A 91 11.13 -31.94 -5.43
N THR A 92 10.13 -31.05 -5.54
CA THR A 92 10.15 -29.94 -6.50
C THR A 92 10.04 -28.57 -5.83
N VAL A 93 10.80 -27.59 -6.33
CA VAL A 93 10.68 -26.18 -5.88
C VAL A 93 9.46 -25.50 -6.51
N LEU A 94 9.05 -25.96 -7.70
CA LEU A 94 7.97 -25.34 -8.46
C LEU A 94 6.63 -25.99 -8.13
N LYS A 95 5.68 -25.19 -7.65
CA LYS A 95 4.30 -25.64 -7.46
C LYS A 95 3.66 -26.01 -8.80
N ARG A 96 2.98 -27.15 -8.88
CA ARG A 96 2.21 -27.54 -10.06
C ARG A 96 0.93 -26.71 -10.15
N ARG A 97 0.58 -26.25 -11.36
CA ARG A 97 -0.68 -25.52 -11.60
C ARG A 97 -1.77 -26.53 -11.94
N LEU A 98 -2.91 -26.40 -11.28
CA LEU A 98 -4.08 -27.25 -11.51
C LEU A 98 -5.05 -26.51 -12.44
N PRO A 99 -5.79 -27.23 -13.30
CA PRO A 99 -6.82 -26.64 -14.16
C PRO A 99 -8.11 -26.28 -13.39
N VAL A 100 -7.94 -25.73 -12.19
CA VAL A 100 -8.99 -25.39 -11.25
C VAL A 100 -8.78 -23.95 -10.80
N LEU A 101 -9.86 -23.19 -10.68
CA LEU A 101 -9.82 -21.85 -10.11
C LEU A 101 -10.15 -21.91 -8.61
N GLU A 102 -9.32 -21.24 -7.80
CA GLU A 102 -9.58 -21.00 -6.39
C GLU A 102 -10.84 -20.15 -6.18
N GLU A 103 -11.32 -20.11 -4.95
CA GLU A 103 -12.45 -19.27 -4.53
C GLU A 103 -12.17 -17.78 -4.85
N ARG A 104 -13.21 -17.07 -5.29
CA ARG A 104 -13.14 -15.63 -5.53
C ARG A 104 -13.08 -14.86 -4.21
N TRP A 105 -12.47 -13.67 -4.25
CA TRP A 105 -12.66 -12.66 -3.21
C TRP A 105 -14.16 -12.41 -3.01
N PRO A 106 -14.68 -12.49 -1.76
CA PRO A 106 -16.09 -12.32 -1.46
C PRO A 106 -16.66 -11.02 -2.00
N SER A 107 -17.91 -11.03 -2.44
CA SER A 107 -18.57 -9.82 -2.94
C SER A 107 -18.80 -8.82 -1.80
N PRO A 108 -18.68 -7.51 -2.06
CA PRO A 108 -18.91 -6.49 -1.03
C PRO A 108 -20.38 -6.29 -0.68
N ALA A 109 -21.31 -6.70 -1.55
CA ALA A 109 -22.74 -6.65 -1.29
C ALA A 109 -23.30 -8.05 -1.03
N GLU A 110 -24.09 -8.19 0.04
CA GLU A 110 -24.84 -9.42 0.35
C GLU A 110 -25.86 -9.74 -0.75
N ASN A 111 -26.54 -8.72 -1.26
CA ASN A 111 -27.47 -8.86 -2.37
C ASN A 111 -26.78 -8.58 -3.71
N LYS A 112 -26.61 -9.65 -4.50
CA LYS A 112 -25.96 -9.65 -5.82
C LYS A 112 -26.71 -8.83 -6.87
N ASP A 113 -28.00 -8.56 -6.71
CA ASP A 113 -28.79 -7.72 -7.61
C ASP A 113 -28.35 -6.25 -7.60
N PHE A 114 -27.57 -5.86 -6.58
CA PHE A 114 -26.96 -4.53 -6.50
C PHE A 114 -25.53 -4.49 -7.04
N LEU A 115 -25.08 -5.52 -7.75
CA LEU A 115 -23.80 -5.51 -8.47
C LEU A 115 -24.02 -5.20 -9.95
N LEU A 116 -22.97 -4.74 -10.64
CA LEU A 116 -23.01 -4.54 -12.08
C LEU A 116 -23.05 -5.87 -12.86
N TYR A 117 -22.70 -6.97 -12.21
CA TYR A 117 -22.81 -8.31 -12.73
C TYR A 117 -24.08 -9.00 -12.22
N ILE A 118 -24.87 -9.51 -13.15
CA ILE A 118 -26.03 -10.36 -12.86
C ILE A 118 -25.66 -11.78 -13.26
N VAL A 119 -25.84 -12.73 -12.34
CA VAL A 119 -25.64 -14.15 -12.64
C VAL A 119 -26.61 -14.56 -13.75
N PRO A 120 -26.14 -15.16 -14.85
CA PRO A 120 -27.02 -15.64 -15.90
C PRO A 120 -28.10 -16.57 -15.34
N LYS A 121 -29.34 -16.41 -15.81
CA LYS A 121 -30.44 -17.32 -15.48
C LYS A 121 -30.01 -18.75 -15.81
N ASN A 122 -30.19 -19.67 -14.87
CA ASN A 122 -29.79 -21.08 -14.93
C ASN A 122 -28.29 -21.38 -14.76
N SER A 123 -27.45 -20.40 -14.41
CA SER A 123 -26.11 -20.69 -13.91
C SER A 123 -26.18 -21.02 -12.42
N THR A 124 -25.72 -22.20 -12.01
CA THR A 124 -25.61 -22.59 -10.60
C THR A 124 -24.32 -22.06 -9.95
N ASP A 125 -23.37 -21.56 -10.75
CA ASP A 125 -22.04 -21.17 -10.27
C ASP A 125 -21.56 -19.87 -10.94
N MET A 126 -20.99 -18.96 -10.14
CA MET A 126 -20.28 -17.75 -10.62
C MET A 126 -18.77 -17.97 -10.76
N ASP A 127 -18.26 -19.04 -10.13
CA ASP A 127 -16.85 -19.22 -9.87
C ASP A 127 -16.17 -20.13 -10.88
N HIS A 128 -16.96 -20.90 -11.67
CA HIS A 128 -16.51 -21.81 -12.72
C HIS A 128 -15.25 -22.54 -12.26
N GLN A 129 -15.42 -23.42 -11.26
CA GLN A 129 -14.29 -24.05 -10.58
C GLN A 129 -13.37 -24.82 -11.53
N GLU A 130 -13.92 -25.42 -12.60
CA GLU A 130 -13.14 -26.11 -13.64
C GLU A 130 -12.83 -25.18 -14.82
N VAL A 131 -11.53 -24.97 -15.10
CA VAL A 131 -11.09 -24.15 -16.25
C VAL A 131 -11.36 -24.88 -17.57
N PHE A 132 -11.21 -26.22 -17.55
CA PHE A 132 -11.56 -27.09 -18.67
C PHE A 132 -12.79 -27.89 -18.27
N THR A 133 -13.98 -27.37 -18.54
CA THR A 133 -15.20 -28.18 -18.35
C THR A 133 -15.17 -29.34 -19.34
N ASN A 134 -15.29 -30.57 -18.83
CA ASN A 134 -15.34 -31.86 -19.56
C ASN A 134 -16.49 -32.00 -20.59
N LYS A 135 -17.09 -30.91 -21.07
CA LYS A 135 -18.14 -30.94 -22.10
C LYS A 135 -17.58 -31.02 -23.52
N ASP A 136 -16.27 -31.02 -23.69
CA ASP A 136 -15.66 -31.26 -24.99
C ASP A 136 -15.63 -32.79 -25.28
N PRO A 137 -16.29 -33.28 -26.34
CA PRO A 137 -16.29 -34.70 -26.71
C PRO A 137 -14.88 -35.27 -26.99
N TYR A 138 -13.89 -34.39 -27.19
CA TYR A 138 -12.48 -34.75 -27.37
C TYR A 138 -11.72 -34.98 -26.05
N SER A 139 -12.32 -34.70 -24.87
CA SER A 139 -11.69 -34.88 -23.54
C SER A 139 -11.45 -36.34 -23.11
N LYS A 140 -11.84 -37.31 -23.94
CA LYS A 140 -11.54 -38.73 -23.72
C LYS A 140 -10.14 -39.16 -24.18
N SER A 141 -9.35 -38.28 -24.81
CA SER A 141 -7.92 -38.59 -24.94
C SER A 141 -7.30 -38.50 -23.54
N GLU A 142 -6.94 -39.64 -23.01
CA GLU A 142 -6.12 -39.83 -21.83
C GLU A 142 -5.09 -38.71 -21.70
N LEU A 143 -5.27 -37.87 -20.67
CA LEU A 143 -4.26 -36.97 -20.12
C LEU A 143 -3.52 -36.15 -21.19
N ALA A 144 -4.01 -34.96 -21.52
CA ALA A 144 -3.06 -33.88 -21.79
C ALA A 144 -2.05 -33.92 -20.63
N ASP A 145 -0.79 -34.21 -20.97
CA ASP A 145 0.28 -34.43 -20.00
C ASP A 145 0.18 -33.35 -18.91
N ARG A 146 0.05 -33.78 -17.65
CA ARG A 146 -0.16 -32.87 -16.52
C ARG A 146 0.92 -31.79 -16.48
N GLU A 147 2.12 -32.11 -16.97
CA GLU A 147 3.23 -31.18 -17.09
C GLU A 147 3.01 -30.16 -18.21
N VAL A 148 2.50 -30.59 -19.37
CA VAL A 148 2.10 -29.71 -20.48
C VAL A 148 0.99 -28.76 -20.04
N VAL A 149 -0.06 -29.26 -19.38
CA VAL A 149 -1.16 -28.43 -18.85
C VAL A 149 -0.64 -27.44 -17.82
N SER A 150 0.17 -27.88 -16.87
CA SER A 150 0.79 -27.00 -15.85
C SER A 150 1.67 -25.92 -16.50
N THR A 151 2.39 -26.24 -17.58
CA THR A 151 3.22 -25.28 -18.33
C THR A 151 2.36 -24.25 -19.05
N GLN A 152 1.29 -24.66 -19.73
CA GLN A 152 0.35 -23.76 -20.39
C GLN A 152 -0.34 -22.84 -19.37
N LEU A 153 -0.80 -23.40 -18.24
CA LEU A 153 -1.40 -22.63 -17.16
C LEU A 153 -0.42 -21.64 -16.53
N ARG A 154 0.86 -21.96 -16.41
CA ARG A 154 1.89 -21.03 -15.95
C ARG A 154 2.10 -19.87 -16.93
N SER A 155 2.08 -20.15 -18.23
CA SER A 155 2.13 -19.11 -19.26
C SER A 155 0.91 -18.18 -19.17
N LEU A 156 -0.30 -18.75 -19.06
CA LEU A 156 -1.53 -18.00 -18.86
C LEU A 156 -1.50 -17.18 -17.56
N GLU A 157 -1.09 -17.79 -16.45
CA GLU A 157 -0.90 -17.16 -15.13
C GLU A 157 0.02 -15.93 -15.26
N SER A 158 1.12 -16.05 -16.00
CA SER A 158 2.07 -14.94 -16.23
C SER A 158 1.46 -13.81 -17.05
N GLN A 159 0.65 -14.11 -18.08
CA GLN A 159 -0.09 -13.11 -18.84
C GLN A 159 -1.15 -12.40 -17.98
N ILE A 160 -1.88 -13.17 -17.16
CA ILE A 160 -2.85 -12.61 -16.20
C ILE A 160 -2.15 -11.67 -15.23
N MET A 161 -1.00 -12.06 -14.65
CA MET A 161 -0.23 -11.18 -13.75
C MET A 161 0.16 -9.87 -14.42
N PHE A 162 0.66 -9.94 -15.66
CA PHE A 162 1.04 -8.75 -16.43
C PHE A 162 -0.17 -7.83 -16.71
N GLN A 163 -1.31 -8.42 -17.09
CA GLN A 163 -2.55 -7.68 -17.35
C GLN A 163 -3.08 -7.03 -16.07
N ILE A 164 -3.10 -7.76 -14.95
CA ILE A 164 -3.48 -7.24 -13.63
C ILE A 164 -2.60 -6.05 -13.26
N ALA A 165 -1.27 -6.17 -13.34
CA ALA A 165 -0.36 -5.08 -12.99
C ALA A 165 -0.57 -3.85 -13.89
N SER A 166 -0.69 -4.05 -15.20
CA SER A 166 -0.94 -2.97 -16.17
C SER A 166 -2.26 -2.26 -15.90
N ARG A 167 -3.30 -3.04 -15.60
CA ARG A 167 -4.63 -2.57 -15.27
C ARG A 167 -4.65 -1.77 -13.98
N ASP A 168 -4.06 -2.31 -12.92
CA ASP A 168 -4.07 -1.68 -11.60
C ASP A 168 -3.28 -0.37 -11.64
N HIS A 169 -2.15 -0.31 -12.36
CA HIS A 169 -1.46 0.96 -12.65
C HIS A 169 -2.33 1.95 -13.45
N PHE A 170 -3.08 1.48 -14.45
CA PHE A 170 -4.00 2.35 -15.19
C PHE A 170 -5.11 2.91 -14.29
N LEU A 171 -5.65 2.11 -13.38
CA LEU A 171 -6.63 2.56 -12.40
C LEU A 171 -6.03 3.56 -11.41
N VAL A 172 -4.83 3.33 -10.90
CA VAL A 172 -4.11 4.31 -10.06
C VAL A 172 -3.89 5.62 -10.82
N SER A 173 -3.50 5.58 -12.10
CA SER A 173 -3.39 6.78 -12.95
C SER A 173 -4.73 7.50 -13.14
N SER A 174 -5.83 6.76 -13.22
CA SER A 174 -7.16 7.29 -13.50
C SER A 174 -7.93 7.78 -12.27
N THR A 175 -7.33 7.69 -11.08
CA THR A 175 -7.95 8.08 -9.80
C THR A 175 -7.23 9.29 -9.20
N ASN A 176 -7.94 10.10 -8.42
CA ASN A 176 -7.38 11.28 -7.76
C ASN A 176 -6.72 10.91 -6.42
N GLY A 177 -7.13 9.82 -5.80
CA GLY A 177 -6.62 9.38 -4.51
C GLY A 177 -6.11 7.94 -4.55
N LEU A 178 -5.13 7.66 -3.69
CA LEU A 178 -4.72 6.31 -3.32
C LEU A 178 -5.10 6.07 -1.85
N LEU A 179 -5.88 5.05 -1.55
CA LEU A 179 -6.14 4.61 -0.19
C LEU A 179 -5.48 3.25 0.03
N VAL A 180 -4.48 3.20 0.91
CA VAL A 180 -3.73 1.98 1.23
C VAL A 180 -4.23 1.45 2.57
N PHE A 181 -4.91 0.30 2.54
CA PHE A 181 -5.49 -0.33 3.71
C PHE A 181 -4.63 -1.51 4.19
N ARG A 182 -4.17 -1.44 5.45
CA ARG A 182 -3.35 -2.47 6.13
C ARG A 182 -2.20 -3.00 5.26
N PRO A 183 -1.27 -2.14 4.80
CA PRO A 183 -0.20 -2.55 3.88
C PRO A 183 0.71 -3.67 4.42
N PHE A 184 0.82 -3.79 5.74
CA PHE A 184 1.64 -4.77 6.45
C PHE A 184 0.86 -5.98 6.96
N TYR A 185 -0.35 -6.23 6.45
CA TYR A 185 -1.14 -7.35 6.94
C TYR A 185 -0.33 -8.66 6.96
N LEU A 186 -0.13 -9.21 8.16
CA LEU A 186 0.63 -10.44 8.50
C LEU A 186 2.09 -10.52 8.09
N LYS A 187 2.62 -9.48 7.45
CA LYS A 187 4.01 -9.44 7.02
C LYS A 187 4.51 -8.05 7.32
N ASN A 188 5.68 -7.99 7.92
CA ASN A 188 6.32 -6.77 8.37
C ASN A 188 6.94 -5.95 7.20
N GLU A 189 6.30 -6.00 6.03
CA GLU A 189 6.71 -5.38 4.78
C GLU A 189 5.50 -5.18 3.87
N PHE A 190 5.61 -4.26 2.91
CA PHE A 190 4.60 -4.08 1.87
C PHE A 190 4.49 -5.33 1.01
N SER A 191 3.29 -5.65 0.53
CA SER A 191 3.18 -6.65 -0.54
C SER A 191 3.76 -6.06 -1.83
N HIS A 192 4.30 -6.89 -2.71
CA HIS A 192 4.88 -6.43 -3.98
C HIS A 192 3.88 -5.61 -4.81
N GLY A 193 2.60 -6.05 -4.86
CA GLY A 193 1.53 -5.31 -5.55
C GLY A 193 1.28 -3.94 -4.94
N VAL A 194 1.07 -3.88 -3.62
CA VAL A 194 0.85 -2.60 -2.89
C VAL A 194 2.05 -1.66 -3.06
N LYS A 195 3.28 -2.18 -3.01
CA LYS A 195 4.49 -1.38 -3.20
C LYS A 195 4.57 -0.81 -4.62
N ALA A 196 4.28 -1.61 -5.63
CA ALA A 196 4.25 -1.16 -7.02
C ALA A 196 3.19 -0.05 -7.25
N GLU A 197 2.01 -0.18 -6.64
CA GLU A 197 0.96 0.83 -6.69
C GLU A 197 1.39 2.15 -6.02
N ILE A 198 2.03 2.09 -4.85
CA ILE A 198 2.60 3.25 -4.16
C ILE A 198 3.69 3.90 -5.00
N ASP A 199 4.59 3.11 -5.60
CA ASP A 199 5.68 3.62 -6.43
C ASP A 199 5.16 4.28 -7.71
N HIS A 200 4.14 3.69 -8.35
CA HIS A 200 3.47 4.29 -9.49
C HIS A 200 2.76 5.61 -9.11
N TRP A 201 2.08 5.66 -7.96
CA TRP A 201 1.51 6.90 -7.44
C TRP A 201 2.57 7.96 -7.14
N ASN A 202 3.72 7.57 -6.58
CA ASN A 202 4.87 8.46 -6.35
C ASN A 202 5.41 9.03 -7.66
N ILE A 203 5.50 8.19 -8.68
CA ILE A 203 5.91 8.60 -10.02
C ILE A 203 4.94 9.65 -10.56
N LEU A 204 3.63 9.44 -10.46
CA LEU A 204 2.62 10.40 -10.94
C LEU A 204 2.67 11.73 -10.17
N THR A 205 2.99 11.70 -8.89
CA THR A 205 3.08 12.91 -8.04
C THR A 205 4.44 13.61 -8.13
N CYS A 206 5.53 12.90 -8.43
CA CYS A 206 6.89 13.43 -8.52
C CYS A 206 7.35 13.77 -9.95
N ARG A 207 6.75 13.18 -11.00
CA ARG A 207 7.20 13.30 -12.41
C ARG A 207 7.22 14.74 -12.96
N TYR A 208 6.63 15.70 -12.27
CA TYR A 208 6.69 17.10 -12.68
C TYR A 208 7.86 17.90 -12.06
N SER A 209 8.77 17.27 -11.30
CA SER A 209 9.79 18.01 -10.53
C SER A 209 11.21 18.03 -11.10
N LYS A 210 11.64 17.17 -12.04
CA LYS A 210 13.10 17.04 -12.30
C LYS A 210 13.48 16.73 -13.74
N ASP A 211 13.74 17.79 -14.49
CA ASP A 211 15.05 17.93 -15.11
C ASP A 211 15.73 19.14 -14.45
N PRO A 212 16.88 18.96 -13.75
CA PRO A 212 17.61 20.07 -13.13
C PRO A 212 18.29 21.00 -14.15
N ASN A 213 18.38 20.61 -15.44
CA ASN A 213 19.11 21.37 -16.46
C ASN A 213 18.24 22.10 -17.49
N THR A 214 16.93 21.85 -17.57
CA THR A 214 16.04 22.58 -18.48
C THR A 214 15.38 23.78 -17.78
N ARG A 215 15.86 24.96 -18.19
CA ARG A 215 15.46 26.32 -17.79
C ARG A 215 14.01 26.47 -17.32
N ALA A 216 13.91 27.10 -16.15
CA ALA A 216 12.73 27.52 -15.42
C ALA A 216 11.78 28.52 -16.13
N GLU A 217 12.03 28.92 -17.38
CA GLU A 217 11.31 30.05 -18.01
C GLU A 217 10.06 29.64 -18.81
N LYS A 218 9.77 28.33 -18.96
CA LYS A 218 8.51 27.85 -19.58
C LYS A 218 7.50 27.27 -18.59
N ARG A 219 7.69 27.48 -17.28
CA ARG A 219 6.92 26.80 -16.22
C ARG A 219 5.65 27.52 -15.73
N GLU A 220 5.37 28.75 -16.16
CA GLU A 220 4.17 29.45 -15.69
C GLU A 220 2.88 29.09 -16.46
N LYS A 221 2.95 28.24 -17.49
CA LYS A 221 1.79 27.90 -18.33
C LYS A 221 1.42 26.42 -18.43
N GLU A 222 2.18 25.52 -17.81
CA GLU A 222 1.72 24.15 -17.58
C GLU A 222 1.20 24.06 -16.16
N GLU A 223 -0.02 24.56 -15.97
CA GLU A 223 -0.82 24.38 -14.77
C GLU A 223 -0.77 22.90 -14.35
N ASP A 224 -0.28 22.63 -13.13
CA ASP A 224 -1.04 21.99 -12.06
C ASP A 224 -1.84 20.70 -12.36
N ILE A 225 -1.50 19.94 -13.42
CA ILE A 225 -2.31 18.81 -13.94
C ILE A 225 -2.58 17.70 -12.90
N ASP A 226 -1.91 17.65 -11.74
CA ASP A 226 -2.53 16.97 -10.59
C ASP A 226 -2.04 17.41 -9.19
N SER A 227 -2.12 18.70 -8.87
CA SER A 227 -1.86 19.19 -7.51
C SER A 227 -2.85 18.65 -6.45
N ASN A 228 -3.82 17.86 -6.86
CA ASN A 228 -4.83 17.27 -5.99
C ASN A 228 -4.58 15.80 -5.62
N ARG A 229 -3.64 15.10 -6.28
CA ARG A 229 -3.33 13.71 -5.90
C ARG A 229 -2.90 13.57 -4.45
N ARG A 230 -3.53 12.65 -3.73
CA ARG A 230 -3.28 12.38 -2.30
C ARG A 230 -3.28 10.88 -2.02
N ALA A 231 -2.51 10.47 -1.03
CA ALA A 231 -2.46 9.10 -0.55
C ALA A 231 -2.82 9.04 0.94
N ALA A 232 -3.74 8.16 1.30
CA ALA A 232 -4.12 7.89 2.68
C ALA A 232 -3.70 6.48 3.07
N PHE A 233 -3.05 6.33 4.22
CA PHE A 233 -2.57 5.05 4.73
C PHE A 233 -3.28 4.73 6.04
N ILE A 234 -4.00 3.61 6.07
CA ILE A 234 -4.69 3.11 7.26
C ILE A 234 -3.91 1.92 7.80
N HIS A 235 -3.43 2.04 9.03
CA HIS A 235 -2.74 1.00 9.77
C HIS A 235 -3.48 0.66 11.06
N PHE A 236 -3.31 -0.58 11.52
CA PHE A 236 -3.79 -1.02 12.82
C PHE A 236 -2.61 -1.16 13.79
N ASP A 237 -2.84 -0.94 15.08
CA ASP A 237 -1.81 -1.02 16.12
C ASP A 237 -1.04 -2.35 16.06
N ASP A 238 -1.73 -3.46 15.83
CA ASP A 238 -1.13 -4.79 15.74
C ASP A 238 -0.18 -4.93 14.54
N ASP A 239 -0.56 -4.35 13.38
CA ASP A 239 0.28 -4.36 12.18
C ASP A 239 1.56 -3.55 12.40
N ILE A 240 1.44 -2.37 13.05
CA ILE A 240 2.58 -1.50 13.35
C ILE A 240 3.48 -2.14 14.41
N SER A 241 2.91 -2.71 15.46
CA SER A 241 3.68 -3.36 16.52
C SER A 241 4.49 -4.53 15.97
N SER A 242 3.86 -5.36 15.14
CA SER A 242 4.52 -6.48 14.45
C SER A 242 5.65 -5.98 13.53
N PHE A 243 5.38 -4.93 12.75
CA PHE A 243 6.38 -4.30 11.89
C PHE A 243 7.59 -3.81 12.69
N LEU A 244 7.37 -3.08 13.78
CA LEU A 244 8.43 -2.52 14.61
C LEU A 244 9.26 -3.59 15.31
N GLN A 245 8.62 -4.65 15.81
CA GLN A 245 9.32 -5.80 16.39
C GLN A 245 10.25 -6.45 15.37
N PHE A 246 9.75 -6.72 14.16
CA PHE A 246 10.55 -7.29 13.09
C PHE A 246 11.68 -6.37 12.67
N ALA A 247 11.41 -5.08 12.50
CA ALA A 247 12.38 -4.13 12.02
C ALA A 247 13.56 -3.88 12.99
N LYS A 248 13.42 -4.31 14.26
CA LYS A 248 14.50 -4.36 15.26
C LYS A 248 15.23 -5.71 15.30
N SER A 249 14.74 -6.73 14.61
CA SER A 249 15.35 -8.06 14.58
C SER A 249 16.58 -8.10 13.67
N ASP A 250 17.47 -9.06 13.92
CA ASP A 250 18.63 -9.30 13.04
C ASP A 250 18.22 -9.75 11.64
N GLU A 251 17.05 -10.37 11.49
CA GLU A 251 16.52 -10.77 10.19
C GLU A 251 16.22 -9.53 9.33
N ALA A 252 15.60 -8.50 9.90
CA ALA A 252 15.36 -7.25 9.19
C ALA A 252 16.68 -6.57 8.77
N ARG A 253 17.68 -6.52 9.67
CA ARG A 253 19.01 -5.99 9.36
C ARG A 253 19.67 -6.73 8.19
N LYS A 254 19.59 -8.07 8.17
CA LYS A 254 20.08 -8.90 7.06
C LYS A 254 19.37 -8.61 5.73
N ARG A 255 18.11 -8.17 5.78
CA ARG A 255 17.34 -7.73 4.62
C ARG A 255 17.52 -6.24 4.27
N GLY A 256 18.44 -5.55 4.94
CA GLY A 256 18.74 -4.14 4.70
C GLY A 256 17.76 -3.17 5.37
N LEU A 257 16.88 -3.64 6.25
CA LEU A 257 16.02 -2.80 7.08
C LEU A 257 16.65 -2.64 8.47
N ASP A 258 17.43 -1.58 8.63
CA ASP A 258 18.01 -1.18 9.91
C ASP A 258 17.43 0.18 10.34
N LEU A 259 16.36 0.14 11.14
CA LEU A 259 15.67 1.37 11.54
C LEU A 259 16.53 2.28 12.40
N ASP A 260 17.37 1.72 13.27
CA ASP A 260 18.23 2.51 14.14
C ASP A 260 19.26 3.28 13.31
N ARG A 261 19.86 2.63 12.31
CA ARG A 261 20.75 3.29 11.36
C ARG A 261 20.02 4.38 10.55
N LEU A 262 18.82 4.09 10.05
CA LEU A 262 18.02 5.08 9.31
C LEU A 262 17.64 6.29 10.17
N ILE A 263 17.36 6.08 11.46
CA ILE A 263 17.09 7.15 12.43
C ILE A 263 18.38 7.95 12.67
N ASP A 264 19.51 7.29 12.90
CA ASP A 264 20.81 7.93 13.09
C ASP A 264 21.17 8.82 11.89
N ASP A 265 21.03 8.32 10.66
CA ASP A 265 21.29 9.10 9.45
C ASP A 265 20.34 10.32 9.33
N ASN A 266 19.06 10.18 9.71
CA ASN A 266 18.13 11.31 9.77
C ASN A 266 18.48 12.31 10.89
N ILE A 267 19.06 11.88 12.01
CA ILE A 267 19.54 12.77 13.07
C ILE A 267 20.72 13.60 12.54
N VAL A 268 21.70 12.95 11.90
CA VAL A 268 22.87 13.60 11.30
C VAL A 268 22.44 14.67 10.28
N GLN A 269 21.56 14.31 9.34
CA GLN A 269 21.05 15.26 8.34
C GLN A 269 20.36 16.48 8.98
N ARG A 270 19.61 16.27 10.08
CA ARG A 270 18.94 17.35 10.80
C ARG A 270 19.90 18.24 11.57
N ILE A 271 20.92 17.68 12.21
CA ILE A 271 22.00 18.46 12.84
C ILE A 271 22.70 19.31 11.77
N GLY A 272 23.04 18.70 10.63
CA GLY A 272 23.64 19.40 9.49
C GLY A 272 22.79 20.60 9.04
N ALA A 273 21.48 20.38 8.83
CA ALA A 273 20.57 21.43 8.40
C ALA A 273 20.35 22.54 9.47
N GLU A 274 20.17 22.16 10.74
CA GLU A 274 19.84 23.11 11.82
C GLU A 274 21.04 23.98 12.22
N PHE A 275 22.25 23.42 12.18
CA PHE A 275 23.48 24.11 12.58
C PHE A 275 24.38 24.51 11.40
N SER A 276 23.93 24.29 10.16
CA SER A 276 24.70 24.56 8.94
C SER A 276 26.06 23.84 8.90
N PHE A 277 26.07 22.58 9.33
CA PHE A 277 27.27 21.74 9.30
C PHE A 277 27.32 20.86 8.05
N ALA A 278 28.54 20.54 7.63
CA ALA A 278 28.78 19.44 6.71
C ALA A 278 28.42 18.08 7.35
N ASP A 279 28.13 17.05 6.53
CA ASP A 279 27.63 15.74 7.01
C ASP A 279 28.63 15.05 7.96
N ASP A 280 29.92 15.16 7.67
CA ASP A 280 31.01 14.62 8.50
C ASP A 280 31.06 15.27 9.88
N ILE A 281 30.97 16.60 9.95
CA ILE A 281 30.92 17.36 11.21
C ILE A 281 29.64 17.03 11.99
N ALA A 282 28.50 16.95 11.32
CA ALA A 282 27.22 16.59 11.96
C ALA A 282 27.24 15.15 12.50
N ARG A 283 27.89 14.23 11.77
CA ARG A 283 28.05 12.83 12.18
C ARG A 283 28.98 12.68 13.37
N ASP A 284 30.13 13.35 13.35
CA ASP A 284 31.06 13.37 14.49
C ASP A 284 30.41 14.00 15.74
N ALA A 285 29.67 15.10 15.57
CA ALA A 285 28.88 15.73 16.64
C ALA A 285 27.86 14.76 17.25
N TYR A 286 27.14 14.00 16.43
CA TYR A 286 26.17 13.03 16.90
C TYR A 286 26.84 11.82 17.59
N GLN A 287 27.88 11.25 16.99
CA GLN A 287 28.58 10.07 17.51
C GLN A 287 29.30 10.36 18.83
N THR A 288 29.96 11.51 18.95
CA THR A 288 30.58 11.98 20.19
C THR A 288 29.58 12.02 21.34
N ARG A 289 28.33 12.44 21.08
CA ARG A 289 27.27 12.50 22.09
C ARG A 289 26.58 11.17 22.35
N LYS A 290 26.45 10.32 21.33
CA LYS A 290 25.83 9.00 21.49
C LYS A 290 26.72 8.01 22.24
N TYR A 291 28.03 8.04 21.97
CA TYR A 291 28.98 7.02 22.46
C TYR A 291 30.06 7.55 23.40
N GLY A 292 30.11 8.87 23.65
CA GLY A 292 31.12 9.49 24.50
C GLY A 292 32.54 9.41 23.94
N LYS A 293 32.69 9.07 22.65
CA LYS A 293 33.98 8.94 21.95
C LYS A 293 33.91 9.70 20.62
N SER A 294 34.85 10.61 20.40
CA SER A 294 35.09 11.18 19.07
C SER A 294 35.56 10.06 18.14
N THR A 295 34.93 9.93 16.97
CA THR A 295 35.33 8.94 15.96
C THR A 295 36.36 9.51 15.00
N SER A 296 36.43 10.83 14.88
CA SER A 296 37.54 11.48 14.24
C SER A 296 38.75 11.44 15.18
N GLY A 297 39.82 10.75 14.77
CA GLY A 297 41.16 10.85 15.38
C GLY A 297 41.80 12.24 15.22
N LEU A 298 40.99 13.26 14.97
CA LEU A 298 41.33 14.66 15.00
C LEU A 298 41.11 15.14 16.43
N ASP A 299 42.17 15.15 17.22
CA ASP A 299 42.31 15.85 18.51
C ASP A 299 42.07 17.38 18.39
N SER A 300 41.59 17.86 17.25
CA SER A 300 41.54 19.27 16.86
C SER A 300 40.11 19.78 16.80
N GLY A 301 39.56 20.14 17.95
CA GLY A 301 38.55 21.20 17.99
C GLY A 301 37.18 20.77 18.48
N ARG A 302 36.73 21.46 19.54
CA ARG A 302 35.36 21.44 20.05
C ARG A 302 34.38 21.47 18.89
N VAL A 303 33.50 20.47 18.79
CA VAL A 303 32.27 20.55 17.99
C VAL A 303 31.63 21.92 18.26
N PRO A 304 31.57 22.82 17.26
CA PRO A 304 30.98 24.13 17.45
C PRO A 304 29.56 23.98 17.99
N ASN A 305 29.14 24.85 18.91
CA ASN A 305 27.79 24.81 19.48
C ASN A 305 27.42 23.52 20.24
N ALA A 306 28.38 22.74 20.76
CA ALA A 306 28.12 21.46 21.46
C ALA A 306 26.98 21.51 22.50
N THR A 307 26.89 22.58 23.30
CA THR A 307 25.80 22.78 24.28
C THR A 307 24.44 23.04 23.62
N LYS A 308 24.40 23.76 22.49
CA LYS A 308 23.15 24.00 21.75
C LYS A 308 22.65 22.70 21.10
N ILE A 309 23.56 21.92 20.51
CA ILE A 309 23.25 20.60 19.94
C ILE A 309 22.68 19.69 21.03
N GLU A 310 23.33 19.62 22.19
CA GLU A 310 22.89 18.80 23.33
C GLU A 310 21.48 19.18 23.79
N ARG A 311 21.16 20.48 23.86
CA ARG A 311 19.81 20.96 24.18
C ARG A 311 18.78 20.64 23.09
N ALA A 312 19.18 20.67 21.82
CA ALA A 312 18.28 20.39 20.69
C ALA A 312 18.11 18.89 20.40
N LEU A 313 19.05 18.06 20.85
CA LEU A 313 19.15 16.64 20.48
C LEU A 313 17.88 15.83 20.78
N PRO A 314 17.17 15.99 21.91
CA PRO A 314 15.92 15.26 22.16
C PRO A 314 14.84 15.52 21.09
N GLU A 315 14.66 16.80 20.72
CA GLU A 315 13.70 17.18 19.68
C GLU A 315 14.15 16.73 18.28
N ILE A 316 15.46 16.81 17.99
CA ILE A 316 16.01 16.28 16.73
C ILE A 316 15.78 14.78 16.63
N LYS A 317 16.05 14.01 17.70
CA LYS A 317 15.80 12.56 17.76
C LYS A 317 14.33 12.24 17.53
N LYS A 318 13.42 12.96 18.19
CA LYS A 318 11.96 12.80 18.00
C LYS A 318 11.55 13.07 16.55
N LYS A 319 12.01 14.17 15.96
CA LYS A 319 11.70 14.54 14.57
C LYS A 319 12.30 13.54 13.57
N ALA A 320 13.53 13.07 13.80
CA ALA A 320 14.16 12.04 12.97
C ALA A 320 13.38 10.72 13.01
N ARG A 321 13.01 10.25 14.20
CA ARG A 321 12.17 9.05 14.39
C ARG A 321 10.85 9.18 13.64
N ILE A 322 10.14 10.31 13.78
CA ILE A 322 8.89 10.57 13.04
C ILE A 322 9.11 10.55 11.53
N THR A 323 10.19 11.17 11.03
CA THR A 323 10.50 11.19 9.60
C THR A 323 10.79 9.78 9.08
N THR A 324 11.62 9.00 9.77
CA THR A 324 11.92 7.61 9.41
C THR A 324 10.63 6.78 9.40
N LEU A 325 9.86 6.82 10.48
CA LEU A 325 8.59 6.08 10.57
C LEU A 325 7.63 6.48 9.47
N ARG A 326 7.49 7.77 9.15
CA ARG A 326 6.64 8.22 8.06
C ARG A 326 6.98 7.54 6.73
N VAL A 327 8.26 7.51 6.37
CA VAL A 327 8.71 6.90 5.11
C VAL A 327 8.47 5.39 5.14
N GLN A 328 8.75 4.73 6.26
CA GLN A 328 8.57 3.29 6.38
C GLN A 328 7.10 2.89 6.35
N LEU A 329 6.23 3.58 7.07
CA LEU A 329 4.79 3.29 7.12
C LEU A 329 4.09 3.55 5.79
N THR A 330 4.59 4.47 4.97
CA THR A 330 3.92 4.86 3.73
C THR A 330 4.61 4.36 2.46
N GLY A 331 5.88 3.95 2.56
CA GLY A 331 6.69 3.57 1.41
C GLY A 331 6.97 4.73 0.44
N THR A 332 6.71 5.98 0.85
CA THR A 332 6.86 7.19 0.01
C THR A 332 7.58 8.34 0.74
N PRO A 333 8.46 9.09 0.03
CA PRO A 333 9.05 10.32 0.54
C PRO A 333 8.21 11.58 0.28
N ALA A 334 7.01 11.47 -0.32
CA ALA A 334 6.17 12.62 -0.69
C ALA A 334 5.88 13.55 0.50
N SER A 335 5.43 14.79 0.27
CA SER A 335 5.20 15.78 1.35
C SER A 335 4.04 15.39 2.28
N SER A 336 4.01 15.92 3.51
CA SER A 336 2.92 15.66 4.48
C SER A 336 1.58 16.26 4.05
N SER A 337 1.58 17.23 3.15
CA SER A 337 0.36 17.75 2.54
C SER A 337 -0.25 16.79 1.52
N LYS A 338 0.48 15.77 1.08
CA LYS A 338 0.06 14.79 0.07
C LYS A 338 -0.23 13.42 0.64
N VAL A 339 0.29 13.14 1.83
CA VAL A 339 0.21 11.82 2.47
C VAL A 339 -0.38 11.95 3.87
N GLY A 340 -1.51 11.28 4.09
CA GLY A 340 -2.15 11.12 5.39
C GLY A 340 -1.92 9.72 5.96
N ILE A 341 -1.75 9.64 7.28
CA ILE A 341 -1.55 8.38 8.01
C ILE A 341 -2.55 8.33 9.15
N TRP A 342 -3.28 7.22 9.24
CA TRP A 342 -4.18 6.89 10.34
C TRP A 342 -3.71 5.58 10.97
N ILE A 343 -3.47 5.60 12.27
CA ILE A 343 -3.13 4.42 13.07
C ILE A 343 -4.26 4.22 14.08
N VAL A 344 -4.96 3.09 13.99
CA VAL A 344 -6.18 2.80 14.75
C VAL A 344 -6.00 1.51 15.57
N LYS A 345 -6.70 1.40 16.71
CA LYS A 345 -6.70 0.20 17.57
C LYS A 345 -7.44 -0.92 16.86
N ASP A 346 -8.62 -0.57 16.39
CA ASP A 346 -9.62 -1.49 15.89
C ASP A 346 -10.51 -0.77 14.87
N GLU A 347 -11.46 -1.53 14.35
CA GLU A 347 -12.43 -1.04 13.37
C GLU A 347 -13.39 0.01 13.94
N LYS A 348 -13.77 -0.07 15.22
CA LYS A 348 -14.64 0.92 15.86
C LYS A 348 -13.96 2.27 15.96
N GLU A 349 -12.65 2.29 16.18
CA GLU A 349 -11.87 3.52 16.13
C GLU A 349 -11.75 4.04 14.69
N LEU A 350 -11.57 3.17 13.69
CA LEU A 350 -11.53 3.55 12.27
C LEU A 350 -12.82 4.24 11.82
N GLU A 351 -13.98 3.78 12.30
CA GLU A 351 -15.29 4.39 11.96
C GLU A 351 -15.34 5.90 12.26
N ARG A 352 -14.60 6.37 13.26
CA ARG A 352 -14.53 7.78 13.66
C ARG A 352 -13.72 8.64 12.70
N TYR A 353 -12.87 8.02 11.87
CA TYR A 353 -11.97 8.72 10.95
C TYR A 353 -12.45 8.71 9.50
N TYR A 354 -13.55 8.02 9.14
CA TYR A 354 -13.98 7.95 7.74
C TYR A 354 -14.26 9.31 7.11
N GLU A 355 -14.93 10.21 7.83
CA GLU A 355 -15.18 11.57 7.34
C GLU A 355 -13.85 12.35 7.15
N GLU A 356 -12.93 12.22 8.10
CA GLU A 356 -11.63 12.89 8.06
C GLU A 356 -10.77 12.38 6.89
N ILE A 357 -10.68 11.06 6.72
CA ILE A 357 -9.99 10.41 5.60
C ILE A 357 -10.60 10.86 4.27
N ALA A 358 -11.94 10.85 4.19
CA ALA A 358 -12.65 11.30 3.00
C ALA A 358 -12.38 12.77 2.69
N ASN A 359 -12.42 13.63 3.69
CA ASN A 359 -12.13 15.05 3.52
C ASN A 359 -10.67 15.28 3.14
N PHE A 360 -9.71 14.55 3.71
CA PHE A 360 -8.31 14.62 3.29
C PHE A 360 -8.12 14.24 1.82
N LEU A 361 -8.80 13.19 1.33
CA LEU A 361 -8.70 12.75 -0.05
C LEU A 361 -9.45 13.68 -1.04
N LYS A 362 -10.54 14.32 -0.60
CA LYS A 362 -11.34 15.28 -1.40
C LYS A 362 -10.73 16.69 -1.44
N THR A 363 -10.24 17.16 -0.30
CA THR A 363 -9.93 18.58 -0.07
C THR A 363 -8.45 18.77 0.21
N LYS A 364 -7.91 19.97 -0.05
CA LYS A 364 -6.50 20.28 0.25
C LYS A 364 -6.19 20.39 1.76
N THR A 365 -7.03 19.82 2.64
CA THR A 365 -6.86 19.85 4.10
C THR A 365 -5.57 19.16 4.53
N SER A 366 -5.02 19.59 5.66
CA SER A 366 -3.81 19.00 6.21
C SER A 366 -4.12 17.62 6.78
N ALA A 367 -3.21 16.66 6.57
CA ALA A 367 -3.27 15.37 7.23
C ALA A 367 -3.24 15.54 8.76
N PRO A 368 -3.90 14.66 9.52
CA PRO A 368 -3.85 14.69 10.97
C PRO A 368 -2.42 14.52 11.49
N SER A 369 -2.13 15.16 12.63
CA SER A 369 -0.85 15.01 13.34
C SER A 369 -0.83 13.87 14.35
N LYS A 370 -2.01 13.37 14.77
CA LYS A 370 -2.18 12.41 15.89
C LYS A 370 -1.45 11.07 15.69
N TRP A 371 -1.25 10.64 14.44
CA TRP A 371 -0.53 9.39 14.16
C TRP A 371 0.90 9.38 14.72
N LYS A 372 1.54 10.56 14.83
CA LYS A 372 2.94 10.69 15.28
C LYS A 372 3.13 10.24 16.72
N GLU A 373 2.24 10.70 17.60
CA GLU A 373 2.25 10.36 19.03
C GLU A 373 2.03 8.86 19.19
N ARG A 374 1.01 8.33 18.54
CA ARG A 374 0.69 6.91 18.58
C ARG A 374 1.82 6.02 18.05
N ALA A 375 2.44 6.39 16.94
CA ALA A 375 3.56 5.65 16.38
C ALA A 375 4.77 5.64 17.34
N ILE A 376 5.03 6.74 18.05
CA ILE A 376 6.07 6.81 19.08
C ILE A 376 5.70 5.94 20.29
N ASP A 377 4.43 5.95 20.73
CA ASP A 377 3.99 5.13 21.85
C ASP A 377 4.15 3.64 21.54
N LEU A 378 3.76 3.20 20.34
CA LEU A 378 3.96 1.83 19.88
C LEU A 378 5.44 1.46 19.79
N TRP A 379 6.28 2.39 19.32
CA TRP A 379 7.72 2.22 19.29
C TRP A 379 8.31 1.98 20.68
N ASN A 380 7.97 2.84 21.64
CA ASN A 380 8.49 2.75 23.01
C ASN A 380 8.04 1.44 23.67
N LYS A 381 6.78 1.02 23.49
CA LYS A 381 6.30 -0.28 23.99
C LYS A 381 7.12 -1.47 23.47
N VAL A 382 7.51 -1.43 22.19
CA VAL A 382 8.37 -2.49 21.61
C VAL A 382 9.78 -2.42 22.20
N GLU A 383 10.28 -1.23 22.53
CA GLU A 383 11.57 -0.98 23.16
C GLU A 383 11.61 -1.50 24.61
N ASP A 384 10.54 -1.25 25.37
CA ASP A 384 10.40 -1.68 26.76
C ASP A 384 10.29 -3.21 26.88
N ASN A 385 9.65 -3.88 25.91
CA ASN A 385 9.54 -5.35 25.89
C ASN A 385 10.85 -6.08 25.52
N GLN A 386 11.87 -5.35 25.04
CA GLN A 386 13.17 -5.93 24.68
C GLN A 386 14.24 -5.73 25.77
N SER A 387 13.96 -4.85 26.74
CA SER A 387 14.84 -4.57 27.89
C SER A 387 14.49 -5.51 29.05
#